data_AF-A0A8T7FEV2-F1
#
_entry.id   AF-A0A8T7FEV2-F1
#
_cell.length_a   1.000
_cell.length_b   1.000
_cell.length_c   1.000
_cell.angle_alpha   90.00
_cell.angle_beta   90.00
_cell.angle_gamma   90.00
#
_symmetry.space_group_name_H-M   'P 1'
#
loop_
_entity.id
_entity.type
_entity.pdbx_description
1 polymer ?
#
loop_
_entity_poly.entity_id
_entity_poly.type
_entity_poly.pdbx_seq_one_letter_code
_entity_poly.pdbx_strand_id
1 'polypeptide(L)'
;MNFIKTRFNYLFNSTKGLILVAIAMIGIVTAIWGMLSGPMAEMGVREVVIKLLGMDIVQAEREGRIVILYHSIAMAVIAIETYMVTGILKMKEFYKMSVRALITVGYLLTMVFGMGFAYFGHNWAFHGLYITGLSLIFFAGVLLCVALWPWDKDYYVTDKDYAHTKKGMDLERAAFFTTAVTTVISAIFGAIPGAYFGNGFENFLAENVIRYPEKTVLEYSIIGHLHIMLALIAIMITLIIGRWLNFKGAWHKVAMPLMILGCIVLNLGVWGVVTPFQPIAHMIIYVGATPSMLAALFLLIWSWNKFIKEGTAGIAKPTFLQKLGAMVRDPLKFGPTWQMLFMNFTTSGIGIFMAIRLDEVFRLWPAREERIELTGHWHALSAIVATIILMYYGDMLGLKGKVRQVYGWALIFLSDIALGSVTIFEMKRLFIEEAVQQPLVNWLMYAIDFGLGMLLVLLAIVMVWRLTDLFKPKGRWTEEATQELSQEVYK
;
A
#
# COMPACT_ATOMS: atom_id res chain seq x y z
N MET A 1 -1.72 22.58 -30.28
CA MET A 1 -0.92 21.32 -30.38
C MET A 1 0.24 21.25 -29.40
N ASN A 2 1.14 22.26 -29.31
CA ASN A 2 2.32 22.16 -28.43
C ASN A 2 1.97 22.03 -26.93
N PHE A 3 0.92 22.73 -26.47
CA PHE A 3 0.42 22.64 -25.10
C PHE A 3 0.07 21.19 -24.69
N ILE A 4 -0.77 20.50 -25.47
CA ILE A 4 -1.21 19.12 -25.18
C ILE A 4 -0.01 18.17 -25.18
N LYS A 5 0.89 18.32 -26.17
CA LYS A 5 2.08 17.46 -26.32
C LYS A 5 3.00 17.54 -25.09
N THR A 6 3.25 18.73 -24.54
CA THR A 6 4.15 18.85 -23.38
C THR A 6 3.55 18.24 -22.11
N ARG A 7 2.22 18.34 -21.92
CA ARG A 7 1.55 17.76 -20.74
C ARG A 7 1.47 16.24 -20.86
N PHE A 8 1.16 15.74 -22.04
CA PHE A 8 1.21 14.31 -22.32
C PHE A 8 2.60 13.74 -22.04
N ASN A 9 3.65 14.41 -22.53
CA ASN A 9 5.02 14.01 -22.25
C ASN A 9 5.35 14.02 -20.74
N TYR A 10 4.94 15.06 -20.01
CA TYR A 10 5.14 15.07 -18.55
C TYR A 10 4.39 13.91 -17.88
N LEU A 11 3.09 13.75 -18.15
CA LEU A 11 2.23 12.77 -17.48
C LEU A 11 2.63 11.32 -17.76
N PHE A 12 3.15 11.01 -18.95
CA PHE A 12 3.41 9.64 -19.36
C PHE A 12 4.89 9.30 -19.59
N ASN A 13 5.80 10.28 -19.62
CA ASN A 13 7.25 10.02 -19.76
C ASN A 13 8.09 10.46 -18.56
N SER A 14 7.54 11.21 -17.59
CA SER A 14 8.25 11.55 -16.36
C SER A 14 7.81 10.67 -15.19
N THR A 15 8.73 10.36 -14.26
CA THR A 15 8.43 9.54 -13.08
C THR A 15 7.32 10.17 -12.22
N LYS A 16 7.42 11.48 -11.97
CA LYS A 16 6.42 12.21 -11.16
C LYS A 16 5.07 12.33 -11.84
N GLY A 17 5.06 12.48 -13.17
CA GLY A 17 3.83 12.46 -13.96
C GLY A 17 3.12 11.10 -13.89
N LEU A 18 3.85 10.00 -14.04
CA LEU A 18 3.29 8.64 -13.94
C LEU A 18 2.67 8.39 -12.55
N ILE A 19 3.35 8.81 -11.48
CA ILE A 19 2.82 8.74 -10.11
C ILE A 19 1.58 9.61 -9.95
N LEU A 20 1.58 10.84 -10.47
CA LEU A 20 0.42 11.74 -10.43
C LEU A 20 -0.80 11.11 -11.13
N VAL A 21 -0.63 10.52 -12.32
CA VAL A 21 -1.73 9.87 -13.04
C VAL A 21 -2.29 8.72 -12.20
N ALA A 22 -1.44 7.85 -11.65
CA ALA A 22 -1.90 6.72 -10.85
C ALA A 22 -2.64 7.18 -9.57
N ILE A 23 -2.14 8.19 -8.85
CA ILE A 23 -2.81 8.77 -7.67
C ILE A 23 -4.15 9.41 -8.06
N ALA A 24 -4.20 10.15 -9.18
CA ALA A 24 -5.44 10.76 -9.67
C ALA A 24 -6.48 9.70 -10.03
N MET A 25 -6.07 8.62 -10.70
CA MET A 25 -6.94 7.51 -11.06
C MET A 25 -7.50 6.79 -9.81
N ILE A 26 -6.64 6.51 -8.82
CA ILE A 26 -7.10 5.98 -7.52
C ILE A 26 -8.10 6.95 -6.87
N GLY A 27 -7.77 8.24 -6.82
CA GLY A 27 -8.65 9.27 -6.23
C GLY A 27 -10.03 9.32 -6.89
N ILE A 28 -10.11 9.21 -8.22
CA ILE A 28 -11.38 9.15 -8.95
C ILE A 28 -12.16 7.87 -8.59
N VAL A 29 -11.50 6.72 -8.61
CA VAL A 29 -12.15 5.44 -8.28
C VAL A 29 -12.65 5.46 -6.83
N THR A 30 -11.84 5.90 -5.88
CA THR A 30 -12.24 5.98 -4.48
C THR A 30 -13.35 6.99 -4.26
N ALA A 31 -13.34 8.14 -4.96
CA ALA A 31 -14.41 9.13 -4.86
C ALA A 31 -15.75 8.58 -5.37
N ILE A 32 -15.76 7.86 -6.51
CA ILE A 32 -17.00 7.34 -7.10
C ILE A 32 -17.48 6.08 -6.39
N TRP A 33 -16.62 5.07 -6.25
CA TRP A 33 -17.01 3.76 -5.70
C TRP A 33 -17.05 3.75 -4.17
N GLY A 34 -16.31 4.63 -3.49
CA GLY A 34 -16.42 4.79 -2.04
C GLY A 34 -17.84 5.20 -1.61
N MET A 35 -18.53 5.99 -2.44
CA MET A 35 -19.93 6.40 -2.21
C MET A 35 -20.94 5.24 -2.34
N LEU A 36 -20.55 4.08 -2.87
CA LEU A 36 -21.41 2.89 -2.95
C LEU A 36 -21.41 2.06 -1.65
N SER A 37 -20.61 2.45 -0.67
CA SER A 37 -20.38 1.70 0.57
C SER A 37 -20.47 2.61 1.82
N GLY A 38 -20.58 1.97 2.99
CA GLY A 38 -20.59 2.67 4.27
C GLY A 38 -21.85 3.50 4.54
N PRO A 39 -21.81 4.43 5.51
CA PRO A 39 -22.96 5.23 5.92
C PRO A 39 -23.55 6.09 4.80
N MET A 40 -22.76 6.47 3.80
CA MET A 40 -23.28 7.14 2.59
C MET A 40 -24.30 6.27 1.84
N ALA A 41 -24.08 4.95 1.78
CA ALA A 41 -25.07 4.03 1.21
C ALA A 41 -26.35 3.99 2.07
N GLU A 42 -26.22 4.01 3.40
CA GLU A 42 -27.36 4.05 4.32
C GLU A 42 -28.14 5.38 4.25
N MET A 43 -27.46 6.48 3.88
CA MET A 43 -28.04 7.79 3.64
C MET A 43 -28.67 7.96 2.24
N GLY A 44 -28.71 6.91 1.42
CA GLY A 44 -29.32 6.93 0.08
C GLY A 44 -28.41 7.47 -1.04
N VAL A 45 -27.13 7.77 -0.75
CA VAL A 45 -26.19 8.30 -1.76
C VAL A 45 -25.89 7.24 -2.82
N ARG A 46 -25.81 5.97 -2.41
CA ARG A 46 -25.58 4.84 -3.32
C ARG A 46 -26.60 4.81 -4.45
N GLU A 47 -27.89 4.93 -4.14
CA GLU A 47 -28.97 4.88 -5.13
C GLU A 47 -28.87 6.06 -6.11
N VAL A 48 -28.48 7.23 -5.63
CA VAL A 48 -28.25 8.42 -6.47
C VAL A 48 -27.09 8.16 -7.44
N VAL A 49 -25.94 7.69 -6.94
CA VAL A 49 -24.75 7.41 -7.77
C VAL A 49 -25.04 6.35 -8.82
N ILE A 50 -25.71 5.25 -8.43
CA ILE A 50 -26.09 4.16 -9.36
C ILE A 50 -26.95 4.71 -10.51
N LYS A 51 -27.99 5.50 -10.19
CA LYS A 51 -28.90 6.07 -11.21
C LYS A 51 -28.21 7.11 -12.09
N LEU A 52 -27.38 7.99 -11.51
CA LEU A 52 -26.68 9.03 -12.25
C LEU A 52 -25.68 8.46 -13.24
N LEU A 53 -24.97 7.40 -12.86
CA LEU A 53 -23.94 6.78 -13.69
C LEU A 53 -24.49 5.66 -14.58
N GLY A 54 -25.72 5.19 -14.35
CA GLY A 54 -26.29 4.06 -15.08
C GLY A 54 -25.59 2.74 -14.76
N MET A 55 -25.19 2.54 -13.50
CA MET A 55 -24.52 1.32 -13.06
C MET A 55 -25.50 0.14 -13.00
N ASP A 56 -25.03 -1.03 -13.40
CA ASP A 56 -25.74 -2.30 -13.26
C ASP A 56 -25.25 -3.01 -12.00
N ILE A 57 -26.09 -3.07 -10.97
CA ILE A 57 -25.72 -3.62 -9.66
C ILE A 57 -26.73 -4.70 -9.25
N VAL A 58 -26.37 -5.96 -9.51
CA VAL A 58 -27.08 -7.14 -9.01
C VAL A 58 -26.45 -7.64 -7.72
N GLN A 59 -27.23 -7.87 -6.66
CA GLN A 59 -26.67 -8.25 -5.36
C GLN A 59 -25.88 -9.55 -5.39
N ALA A 60 -26.28 -10.53 -6.21
CA ALA A 60 -25.61 -11.83 -6.33
C ALA A 60 -24.16 -11.77 -6.86
N GLU A 61 -23.77 -10.66 -7.47
CA GLU A 61 -22.43 -10.49 -8.07
C GLU A 61 -21.52 -9.60 -7.22
N ARG A 62 -21.96 -9.23 -6.01
CA ARG A 62 -21.29 -8.25 -5.15
C ARG A 62 -19.85 -8.63 -4.88
N GLU A 63 -19.59 -9.88 -4.59
CA GLU A 63 -18.28 -10.43 -4.25
C GLU A 63 -17.31 -10.26 -5.42
N GLY A 64 -17.73 -10.63 -6.63
CA GLY A 64 -16.94 -10.44 -7.85
C GLY A 64 -16.62 -8.96 -8.13
N ARG A 65 -17.60 -8.06 -7.97
CA ARG A 65 -17.39 -6.62 -8.15
C ARG A 65 -16.39 -6.05 -7.15
N ILE A 66 -16.44 -6.50 -5.90
CA ILE A 66 -15.51 -6.08 -4.85
C ILE A 66 -14.10 -6.57 -5.15
N VAL A 67 -13.93 -7.83 -5.56
CA VAL A 67 -12.63 -8.38 -5.96
C VAL A 67 -12.01 -7.56 -7.09
N ILE A 68 -12.78 -7.22 -8.13
CA ILE A 68 -12.29 -6.42 -9.26
C ILE A 68 -11.96 -4.99 -8.85
N LEU A 69 -12.75 -4.37 -7.97
CA LEU A 69 -12.46 -3.04 -7.43
C LEU A 69 -11.14 -3.03 -6.66
N TYR A 70 -10.91 -4.00 -5.77
CA TYR A 70 -9.64 -4.09 -5.04
C TYR A 70 -8.46 -4.31 -5.96
N HIS A 71 -8.56 -5.22 -6.94
CA HIS A 71 -7.47 -5.43 -7.90
C HIS A 71 -7.20 -4.18 -8.73
N SER A 72 -8.24 -3.48 -9.16
CA SER A 72 -8.10 -2.23 -9.93
C SER A 72 -7.31 -1.16 -9.18
N ILE A 73 -7.63 -0.94 -7.89
CA ILE A 73 -6.91 0.02 -7.04
C ILE A 73 -5.50 -0.49 -6.71
N ALA A 74 -5.38 -1.76 -6.30
CA ALA A 74 -4.10 -2.35 -5.92
C ALA A 74 -3.08 -2.32 -7.07
N MET A 75 -3.52 -2.55 -8.31
CA MET A 75 -2.63 -2.48 -9.47
C MET A 75 -2.07 -1.07 -9.70
N ALA A 76 -2.85 -0.01 -9.43
CA ALA A 76 -2.33 1.35 -9.48
C ALA A 76 -1.35 1.65 -8.34
N VAL A 77 -1.57 1.09 -7.14
CA VAL A 77 -0.60 1.19 -6.02
C VAL A 77 0.72 0.49 -6.37
N ILE A 78 0.66 -0.74 -6.91
CA ILE A 78 1.84 -1.47 -7.39
C ILE A 78 2.56 -0.69 -8.50
N ALA A 79 1.82 -0.01 -9.38
CA ALA A 79 2.39 0.87 -10.39
C ALA A 79 3.16 2.04 -9.76
N ILE A 80 2.58 2.71 -8.75
CA ILE A 80 3.23 3.81 -8.01
C ILE A 80 4.56 3.34 -7.40
N GLU A 81 4.54 2.23 -6.67
CA GLU A 81 5.75 1.67 -6.06
C GLU A 81 6.80 1.30 -7.11
N THR A 82 6.38 0.72 -8.23
CA THR A 82 7.27 0.40 -9.35
C THR A 82 7.88 1.66 -9.97
N TYR A 83 7.12 2.75 -10.12
CA TYR A 83 7.66 4.03 -10.58
C TYR A 83 8.69 4.60 -9.60
N MET A 84 8.43 4.49 -8.30
CA MET A 84 9.35 4.90 -7.25
C MET A 84 10.64 4.06 -7.30
N VAL A 85 10.55 2.73 -7.33
CA VAL A 85 11.70 1.80 -7.44
C VAL A 85 12.53 2.13 -8.68
N THR A 86 11.90 2.23 -9.84
CA THR A 86 12.58 2.56 -11.12
C THR A 86 13.11 3.99 -11.18
N GLY A 87 12.65 4.88 -10.28
CA GLY A 87 13.12 6.26 -10.17
C GLY A 87 14.26 6.45 -9.16
N ILE A 88 14.32 5.65 -8.09
CA ILE A 88 15.32 5.79 -7.01
C ILE A 88 16.50 4.83 -7.15
N LEU A 89 16.31 3.66 -7.78
CA LEU A 89 17.36 2.67 -7.99
C LEU A 89 17.97 2.78 -9.39
N LYS A 90 19.30 2.64 -9.45
CA LYS A 90 20.03 2.54 -10.71
C LYS A 90 19.63 1.25 -11.44
N MET A 91 19.35 1.32 -12.74
CA MET A 91 19.11 0.15 -13.60
C MET A 91 19.36 0.53 -15.07
N LYS A 92 19.44 -0.46 -15.96
CA LYS A 92 19.60 -0.21 -17.41
C LYS A 92 18.33 0.48 -17.95
N GLU A 93 18.53 1.47 -18.81
CA GLU A 93 17.47 2.32 -19.35
C GLU A 93 16.37 1.50 -20.07
N PHE A 94 16.77 0.46 -20.82
CA PHE A 94 15.83 -0.45 -21.47
C PHE A 94 14.83 -1.07 -20.47
N TYR A 95 15.32 -1.56 -19.32
CA TYR A 95 14.44 -2.16 -18.31
C TYR A 95 13.58 -1.09 -17.62
N LYS A 96 14.16 0.06 -17.28
CA LYS A 96 13.42 1.19 -16.70
C LYS A 96 12.22 1.56 -17.57
N MET A 97 12.45 1.77 -18.87
CA MET A 97 11.41 2.16 -19.83
C MET A 97 10.40 1.05 -20.09
N SER A 98 10.86 -0.19 -20.28
CA SER A 98 9.98 -1.33 -20.58
C SER A 98 9.03 -1.63 -19.41
N VAL A 99 9.56 -1.70 -18.17
CA VAL A 99 8.77 -1.93 -16.96
C VAL A 99 7.72 -0.82 -16.80
N ARG A 100 8.13 0.45 -16.95
CA ARG A 100 7.22 1.60 -16.85
C ARG A 100 6.12 1.56 -17.90
N ALA A 101 6.44 1.29 -19.15
CA ALA A 101 5.44 1.22 -20.21
C ALA A 101 4.42 0.10 -19.97
N LEU A 102 4.91 -1.12 -19.67
CA LEU A 102 4.07 -2.28 -19.44
C LEU A 102 3.17 -2.11 -18.22
N ILE A 103 3.71 -1.63 -17.11
CA ILE A 103 2.91 -1.44 -15.89
C ILE A 103 1.90 -0.31 -16.07
N THR A 104 2.26 0.78 -16.80
CA THR A 104 1.35 1.90 -17.08
C THR A 104 0.15 1.44 -17.89
N VAL A 105 0.39 0.77 -19.02
CA VAL A 105 -0.69 0.24 -19.85
C VAL A 105 -1.48 -0.81 -19.06
N GLY A 106 -0.77 -1.70 -18.36
CA GLY A 106 -1.37 -2.76 -17.56
C GLY A 106 -2.37 -2.25 -16.53
N TYR A 107 -1.97 -1.34 -15.63
CA TYR A 107 -2.87 -0.87 -14.57
C TYR A 107 -4.03 -0.03 -15.12
N LEU A 108 -3.82 0.73 -16.20
CA LEU A 108 -4.90 1.49 -16.84
C LEU A 108 -5.93 0.55 -17.49
N LEU A 109 -5.48 -0.51 -18.18
CA LEU A 109 -6.39 -1.51 -18.72
C LEU A 109 -7.16 -2.22 -17.61
N THR A 110 -6.46 -2.69 -16.57
CA THR A 110 -7.08 -3.35 -15.41
C THR A 110 -8.13 -2.43 -14.78
N MET A 111 -7.79 -1.18 -14.49
CA MET A 111 -8.70 -0.28 -13.81
C MET A 111 -9.89 0.11 -14.69
N VAL A 112 -9.66 0.61 -15.91
CA VAL A 112 -10.75 1.11 -16.75
C VAL A 112 -11.70 -0.01 -17.15
N PHE A 113 -11.16 -1.13 -17.64
CA PHE A 113 -11.99 -2.22 -18.14
C PHE A 113 -12.48 -3.16 -17.04
N GLY A 114 -11.78 -3.26 -15.91
CA GLY A 114 -12.28 -3.93 -14.71
C GLY A 114 -13.52 -3.23 -14.16
N MET A 115 -13.44 -1.91 -13.95
CA MET A 115 -14.60 -1.14 -13.48
C MET A 115 -15.74 -1.13 -14.50
N GLY A 116 -15.42 -1.02 -15.80
CA GLY A 116 -16.39 -1.13 -16.89
C GLY A 116 -17.13 -2.47 -16.88
N PHE A 117 -16.41 -3.58 -16.79
CA PHE A 117 -16.99 -4.93 -16.75
C PHE A 117 -17.84 -5.13 -15.48
N ALA A 118 -17.31 -4.79 -14.33
CA ALA A 118 -17.93 -5.09 -13.04
C ALA A 118 -19.16 -4.22 -12.72
N TYR A 119 -19.27 -3.01 -13.27
CA TYR A 119 -20.34 -2.07 -12.87
C TYR A 119 -21.22 -1.57 -14.02
N PHE A 120 -20.94 -1.92 -15.28
CA PHE A 120 -21.67 -1.40 -16.45
C PHE A 120 -22.06 -2.48 -17.48
N GLY A 121 -22.57 -3.62 -17.01
CA GLY A 121 -23.25 -4.60 -17.88
C GLY A 121 -22.36 -5.72 -18.44
N HIS A 122 -21.35 -6.17 -17.68
CA HIS A 122 -20.64 -7.44 -17.88
C HIS A 122 -20.13 -7.71 -19.31
N ASN A 123 -19.68 -6.66 -20.02
CA ASN A 123 -19.16 -6.81 -21.37
C ASN A 123 -17.92 -7.72 -21.39
N TRP A 124 -18.00 -8.86 -22.08
CA TRP A 124 -16.93 -9.86 -22.13
C TRP A 124 -15.61 -9.31 -22.70
N ALA A 125 -15.66 -8.33 -23.62
CA ALA A 125 -14.46 -7.71 -24.15
C ALA A 125 -13.76 -6.84 -23.09
N PHE A 126 -14.52 -6.18 -22.21
CA PHE A 126 -13.95 -5.44 -21.09
C PHE A 126 -13.29 -6.39 -20.08
N HIS A 127 -13.91 -7.54 -19.80
CA HIS A 127 -13.26 -8.56 -18.99
C HIS A 127 -11.95 -9.09 -19.63
N GLY A 128 -11.93 -9.32 -20.94
CA GLY A 128 -10.72 -9.71 -21.66
C GLY A 128 -9.60 -8.67 -21.58
N LEU A 129 -9.93 -7.39 -21.67
CA LEU A 129 -8.97 -6.28 -21.51
C LEU A 129 -8.49 -6.14 -20.06
N TYR A 130 -9.34 -6.39 -19.07
CA TYR A 130 -8.97 -6.46 -17.66
C TYR A 130 -7.90 -7.56 -17.42
N ILE A 131 -8.13 -8.78 -17.92
CA ILE A 131 -7.17 -9.89 -17.82
C ILE A 131 -5.86 -9.57 -18.54
N THR A 132 -5.95 -8.95 -19.73
CA THR A 132 -4.78 -8.49 -20.48
C THR A 132 -3.97 -7.49 -19.65
N GLY A 133 -4.63 -6.54 -18.99
CA GLY A 133 -4.00 -5.60 -18.08
C GLY A 133 -3.23 -6.28 -16.96
N LEU A 134 -3.85 -7.25 -16.27
CA LEU A 134 -3.21 -8.05 -15.22
C LEU A 134 -1.97 -8.80 -15.73
N SER A 135 -2.04 -9.38 -16.93
CA SER A 135 -0.92 -10.09 -17.55
C SER A 135 0.25 -9.17 -17.89
N LEU A 136 -0.02 -7.95 -18.36
CA LEU A 136 1.03 -6.95 -18.62
C LEU A 136 1.74 -6.53 -17.32
N ILE A 137 1.00 -6.36 -16.22
CA ILE A 137 1.58 -6.03 -14.91
C ILE A 137 2.45 -7.18 -14.40
N PHE A 138 1.97 -8.41 -14.51
CA PHE A 138 2.77 -9.59 -14.16
C PHE A 138 4.09 -9.63 -14.95
N PHE A 139 4.02 -9.40 -16.26
CA PHE A 139 5.22 -9.36 -17.10
C PHE A 139 6.15 -8.18 -16.77
N ALA A 140 5.60 -7.01 -16.42
CA ALA A 140 6.38 -5.89 -15.90
C ALA A 140 7.13 -6.28 -14.61
N GLY A 141 6.48 -7.04 -13.72
CA GLY A 141 7.10 -7.59 -12.51
C GLY A 141 8.25 -8.56 -12.81
N VAL A 142 8.10 -9.45 -13.80
CA VAL A 142 9.19 -10.33 -14.25
C VAL A 142 10.38 -9.52 -14.77
N LEU A 143 10.14 -8.51 -15.61
CA LEU A 143 11.21 -7.62 -16.09
C LEU A 143 11.85 -6.82 -14.95
N LEU A 144 11.08 -6.39 -13.95
CA LEU A 144 11.60 -5.71 -12.77
C LEU A 144 12.53 -6.62 -11.97
N CYS A 145 12.22 -7.91 -11.82
CA CYS A 145 13.11 -8.88 -11.18
C CYS A 145 14.47 -8.96 -11.92
N VAL A 146 14.45 -8.98 -13.25
CA VAL A 146 15.67 -8.95 -14.07
C VAL A 146 16.42 -7.63 -13.89
N ALA A 147 15.72 -6.50 -13.86
CA ALA A 147 16.30 -5.17 -13.68
C ALA A 147 16.98 -4.99 -12.30
N LEU A 148 16.45 -5.66 -11.28
CA LEU A 148 16.92 -5.61 -9.90
C LEU A 148 18.00 -6.64 -9.57
N TRP A 149 18.46 -7.44 -10.54
CA TRP A 149 19.43 -8.52 -10.34
C TRP A 149 20.63 -8.08 -9.47
N PRO A 150 20.74 -8.56 -8.22
CA PRO A 150 21.70 -8.00 -7.26
C PRO A 150 23.14 -8.43 -7.53
N TRP A 151 23.34 -9.51 -8.30
CA TRP A 151 24.68 -10.03 -8.62
C TRP A 151 25.36 -9.33 -9.80
N ASP A 152 24.71 -8.36 -10.43
CA ASP A 152 25.37 -7.52 -11.45
C ASP A 152 26.37 -6.57 -10.77
N LYS A 153 27.65 -6.68 -11.17
CA LYS A 153 28.76 -5.93 -10.58
C LYS A 153 28.63 -4.42 -10.82
N ASP A 154 27.90 -3.99 -11.85
CA ASP A 154 27.67 -2.57 -12.17
C ASP A 154 26.83 -1.83 -11.12
N TYR A 155 26.19 -2.59 -10.21
CA TYR A 155 25.37 -2.10 -9.12
C TYR A 155 25.94 -2.41 -7.73
N TYR A 156 27.19 -2.88 -7.64
CA TYR A 156 27.81 -3.09 -6.35
C TYR A 156 27.98 -1.75 -5.61
N VAL A 157 27.93 -1.83 -4.29
CA VAL A 157 27.93 -0.66 -3.42
C VAL A 157 29.26 0.09 -3.54
N THR A 158 29.17 1.40 -3.78
CA THR A 158 30.32 2.31 -3.72
C THR A 158 30.48 2.93 -2.34
N ASP A 159 29.37 3.25 -1.65
CA ASP A 159 29.36 3.78 -0.27
C ASP A 159 29.22 2.62 0.75
N LYS A 160 30.32 2.28 1.43
CA LYS A 160 30.37 1.15 2.38
C LYS A 160 29.51 1.33 3.64
N ASP A 161 28.83 2.47 3.82
CA ASP A 161 27.80 2.61 4.85
C ASP A 161 26.53 1.83 4.52
N TYR A 162 26.28 1.56 3.23
CA TYR A 162 25.19 0.69 2.81
C TYR A 162 25.49 -0.78 3.15
N ALA A 163 24.41 -1.57 3.26
CA ALA A 163 24.49 -2.98 3.57
C ALA A 163 25.06 -3.73 2.35
N HIS A 164 26.16 -4.45 2.55
CA HIS A 164 26.83 -5.15 1.46
C HIS A 164 27.46 -6.45 1.94
N THR A 165 27.62 -7.40 1.01
CA THR A 165 28.43 -8.59 1.25
C THR A 165 29.92 -8.26 1.21
N LYS A 166 30.77 -9.20 1.64
CA LYS A 166 32.24 -9.05 1.53
C LYS A 166 32.73 -8.74 0.11
N LYS A 167 32.00 -9.17 -0.92
CA LYS A 167 32.34 -8.94 -2.33
C LYS A 167 31.79 -7.61 -2.89
N GLY A 168 31.04 -6.83 -2.09
CA GLY A 168 30.47 -5.54 -2.49
C GLY A 168 29.02 -5.60 -3.02
N MET A 169 28.41 -6.79 -3.11
CA MET A 169 27.00 -6.95 -3.53
C MET A 169 26.08 -6.16 -2.59
N ASP A 170 25.20 -5.34 -3.15
CA ASP A 170 24.24 -4.49 -2.44
C ASP A 170 23.08 -5.31 -1.84
N LEU A 171 22.99 -5.33 -0.51
CA LEU A 171 21.94 -6.05 0.20
C LEU A 171 20.60 -5.28 0.20
N GLU A 172 20.60 -3.96 0.05
CA GLU A 172 19.36 -3.19 -0.16
C GLU A 172 18.73 -3.57 -1.49
N ARG A 173 19.53 -3.59 -2.57
CA ARG A 173 19.08 -4.12 -3.87
C ARG A 173 18.61 -5.56 -3.77
N ALA A 174 19.32 -6.41 -3.02
CA ALA A 174 18.89 -7.80 -2.82
C ALA A 174 17.54 -7.89 -2.09
N ALA A 175 17.23 -6.98 -1.15
CA ALA A 175 15.92 -6.89 -0.50
C ALA A 175 14.81 -6.46 -1.48
N PHE A 176 15.07 -5.46 -2.32
CA PHE A 176 14.16 -5.07 -3.41
C PHE A 176 13.92 -6.23 -4.39
N PHE A 177 14.98 -6.90 -4.82
CA PHE A 177 14.90 -8.07 -5.71
C PHE A 177 14.09 -9.20 -5.07
N THR A 178 14.38 -9.54 -3.81
CA THR A 178 13.66 -10.60 -3.08
C THR A 178 12.18 -10.29 -3.01
N THR A 179 11.81 -9.06 -2.64
CA THR A 179 10.41 -8.61 -2.56
C THR A 179 9.73 -8.66 -3.93
N ALA A 180 10.40 -8.24 -5.01
CA ALA A 180 9.86 -8.30 -6.36
C ALA A 180 9.61 -9.76 -6.82
N VAL A 181 10.58 -10.65 -6.61
CA VAL A 181 10.47 -12.08 -6.96
C VAL A 181 9.32 -12.74 -6.20
N THR A 182 9.26 -12.54 -4.88
CA THR A 182 8.19 -13.12 -4.06
C THR A 182 6.82 -12.56 -4.42
N THR A 183 6.73 -11.28 -4.82
CA THR A 183 5.48 -10.68 -5.34
C THR A 183 5.02 -11.35 -6.63
N VAL A 184 5.92 -11.57 -7.59
CA VAL A 184 5.59 -12.24 -8.85
C VAL A 184 5.13 -13.67 -8.59
N ILE A 185 5.82 -14.42 -7.72
CA ILE A 185 5.42 -15.79 -7.37
C ILE A 185 4.06 -15.80 -6.66
N SER A 186 3.85 -14.89 -5.70
CA SER A 186 2.59 -14.77 -4.95
C SER A 186 1.41 -14.26 -5.80
N ALA A 187 1.66 -13.58 -6.91
CA ALA A 187 0.64 -13.25 -7.89
C ALA A 187 0.11 -14.50 -8.61
N ILE A 188 0.95 -15.52 -8.85
CA ILE A 188 0.53 -16.81 -9.44
C ILE A 188 -0.45 -17.52 -8.51
N PHE A 189 -0.25 -17.43 -7.19
CA PHE A 189 -1.17 -17.96 -6.19
C PHE A 189 -2.60 -17.40 -6.29
N GLY A 190 -2.76 -16.14 -6.72
CA GLY A 190 -4.07 -15.57 -7.03
C GLY A 190 -4.57 -15.90 -8.44
N ALA A 191 -3.65 -16.02 -9.40
CA ALA A 191 -3.99 -16.34 -10.79
C ALA A 191 -4.53 -17.76 -10.98
N ILE A 192 -4.04 -18.74 -10.19
CA ILE A 192 -4.52 -20.13 -10.24
C ILE A 192 -6.03 -20.22 -9.95
N PRO A 193 -6.56 -19.77 -8.79
CA PRO A 193 -8.00 -19.80 -8.55
C PRO A 193 -8.76 -18.92 -9.55
N GLY A 194 -8.17 -17.80 -9.98
CA GLY A 194 -8.73 -16.96 -11.05
C GLY A 194 -8.99 -17.70 -12.35
N ALA A 195 -8.11 -18.64 -12.73
CA ALA A 195 -8.25 -19.45 -13.93
C ALA A 195 -9.38 -20.51 -13.85
N TYR A 196 -9.90 -20.78 -12.65
CA TYR A 196 -11.01 -21.72 -12.43
C TYR A 196 -12.38 -21.03 -12.38
N PHE A 197 -12.46 -19.69 -12.41
CA PHE A 197 -13.75 -19.00 -12.47
C PHE A 197 -14.56 -19.45 -13.69
N GLY A 198 -15.79 -19.92 -13.43
CA GLY A 198 -16.66 -20.50 -14.47
C GLY A 198 -16.40 -21.99 -14.75
N ASN A 199 -15.48 -22.63 -14.03
CA ASN A 199 -15.19 -24.06 -14.11
C ASN A 199 -15.29 -24.72 -12.71
N GLY A 200 -16.47 -24.59 -12.08
CA GLY A 200 -16.76 -25.17 -10.77
C GLY A 200 -16.21 -24.38 -9.57
N PHE A 201 -15.66 -23.19 -9.79
CA PHE A 201 -15.22 -22.27 -8.74
C PHE A 201 -16.01 -20.96 -8.78
N GLU A 202 -16.53 -20.55 -7.63
CA GLU A 202 -17.36 -19.35 -7.46
C GLU A 202 -16.62 -18.29 -6.65
N ASN A 203 -17.06 -17.04 -6.79
CA ASN A 203 -16.50 -15.93 -6.04
C ASN A 203 -16.95 -15.97 -4.58
N PHE A 204 -16.03 -15.62 -3.67
CA PHE A 204 -16.34 -15.50 -2.26
C PHE A 204 -15.44 -14.45 -1.62
N LEU A 205 -15.82 -14.00 -0.42
CA LEU A 205 -14.96 -13.16 0.41
C LEU A 205 -14.29 -14.03 1.47
N ALA A 206 -12.99 -13.88 1.67
CA ALA A 206 -12.18 -14.71 2.56
C ALA A 206 -12.77 -14.77 3.98
N GLU A 207 -13.32 -13.67 4.46
CA GLU A 207 -13.94 -13.56 5.78
C GLU A 207 -15.25 -14.35 5.93
N ASN A 208 -15.86 -14.82 4.83
CA ASN A 208 -17.08 -15.63 4.87
C ASN A 208 -16.80 -17.13 5.09
N VAL A 209 -15.61 -17.60 4.76
CA VAL A 209 -15.23 -19.02 4.85
C VAL A 209 -14.41 -19.36 6.10
N ILE A 210 -14.12 -18.37 6.96
CA ILE A 210 -13.18 -18.47 8.09
C ILE A 210 -13.48 -19.66 9.01
N ARG A 211 -14.75 -19.88 9.35
CA ARG A 211 -15.23 -20.94 10.24
C ARG A 211 -15.58 -22.25 9.53
N TYR A 212 -15.37 -22.35 8.21
CA TYR A 212 -15.60 -23.60 7.50
C TYR A 212 -14.61 -24.65 8.02
N PRO A 213 -15.10 -25.83 8.43
CA PRO A 213 -14.25 -26.87 9.02
C PRO A 213 -13.22 -27.37 8.01
N GLU A 214 -13.62 -27.45 6.74
CA GLU A 214 -12.78 -27.82 5.62
C GLU A 214 -12.83 -26.72 4.57
N LYS A 215 -11.70 -26.44 3.94
CA LYS A 215 -11.59 -25.50 2.82
C LYS A 215 -10.83 -26.18 1.69
N THR A 216 -11.24 -25.89 0.48
CA THR A 216 -10.57 -26.35 -0.73
C THR A 216 -9.20 -25.70 -0.87
N VAL A 217 -8.34 -26.33 -1.67
CA VAL A 217 -7.01 -25.78 -2.03
C VAL A 217 -7.15 -24.40 -2.68
N LEU A 218 -8.19 -24.18 -3.51
CA LEU A 218 -8.43 -22.90 -4.17
C LEU A 218 -8.84 -21.81 -3.17
N GLU A 219 -9.68 -22.13 -2.18
CA GLU A 219 -10.06 -21.20 -1.12
C GLU A 219 -8.85 -20.80 -0.27
N TYR A 220 -8.03 -21.78 0.13
CA TYR A 220 -6.78 -21.53 0.85
C TYR A 220 -5.81 -20.67 0.04
N SER A 221 -5.75 -20.86 -1.29
CA SER A 221 -4.90 -20.06 -2.18
C SER A 221 -5.33 -18.59 -2.20
N ILE A 222 -6.64 -18.31 -2.24
CA ILE A 222 -7.16 -16.93 -2.17
C ILE A 222 -6.87 -16.29 -0.82
N ILE A 223 -7.10 -17.01 0.28
CA ILE A 223 -6.83 -16.51 1.64
C ILE A 223 -5.34 -16.13 1.74
N GLY A 224 -4.45 -17.03 1.33
CA GLY A 224 -3.01 -16.78 1.32
C GLY A 224 -2.61 -15.61 0.43
N HIS A 225 -3.11 -15.57 -0.81
CA HIS A 225 -2.85 -14.50 -1.77
C HIS A 225 -3.23 -13.11 -1.22
N LEU A 226 -4.43 -12.99 -0.63
CA LEU A 226 -4.92 -11.72 -0.09
C LEU A 226 -3.98 -11.16 0.99
N HIS A 227 -3.50 -12.01 1.90
CA HIS A 227 -2.63 -11.61 3.00
C HIS A 227 -1.24 -11.19 2.50
N ILE A 228 -0.65 -12.00 1.60
CA ILE A 228 0.75 -11.80 1.21
C ILE A 228 0.93 -10.60 0.29
N MET A 229 -0.03 -10.32 -0.59
CA MET A 229 0.12 -9.21 -1.54
C MET A 229 0.18 -7.87 -0.82
N LEU A 230 -0.69 -7.64 0.16
CA LEU A 230 -0.68 -6.40 0.91
C LEU A 230 0.54 -6.28 1.83
N ALA A 231 0.99 -7.38 2.43
CA ALA A 231 2.24 -7.40 3.20
C ALA A 231 3.47 -7.08 2.33
N LEU A 232 3.52 -7.60 1.09
CA LEU A 232 4.61 -7.33 0.15
C LEU A 232 4.63 -5.89 -0.36
N ILE A 233 3.46 -5.29 -0.60
CA ILE A 233 3.32 -3.85 -0.85
C ILE A 233 3.87 -3.05 0.35
N ALA A 234 3.48 -3.41 1.58
CA ALA A 234 3.99 -2.76 2.79
C ALA A 234 5.52 -2.89 2.96
N ILE A 235 6.10 -4.05 2.63
CA ILE A 235 7.55 -4.26 2.62
C ILE A 235 8.23 -3.40 1.54
N MET A 236 7.65 -3.36 0.33
CA MET A 236 8.18 -2.58 -0.78
C MET A 236 8.19 -1.09 -0.47
N ILE A 237 7.09 -0.53 0.02
CA ILE A 237 7.06 0.89 0.44
C ILE A 237 8.02 1.17 1.59
N THR A 238 8.24 0.22 2.50
CA THR A 238 9.24 0.37 3.57
C THR A 238 10.66 0.49 3.00
N LEU A 239 11.01 -0.33 2.02
CA LEU A 239 12.30 -0.24 1.31
C LEU A 239 12.42 1.08 0.54
N ILE A 240 11.35 1.51 -0.15
CA ILE A 240 11.31 2.79 -0.87
C ILE A 240 11.56 3.96 0.08
N ILE A 241 10.88 4.00 1.23
CA ILE A 241 11.05 5.06 2.24
C ILE A 241 12.44 5.01 2.86
N GLY A 242 12.98 3.81 3.13
CA GLY A 242 14.36 3.64 3.59
C GLY A 242 15.36 4.25 2.62
N ARG A 243 15.23 3.95 1.33
CA ARG A 243 16.09 4.51 0.29
C ARG A 243 15.91 6.03 0.16
N TRP A 244 14.67 6.51 0.15
CA TRP A 244 14.37 7.95 0.06
C TRP A 244 14.96 8.74 1.23
N LEU A 245 14.87 8.24 2.46
CA LEU A 245 15.47 8.88 3.64
C LEU A 245 17.00 8.74 3.71
N ASN A 246 17.61 8.00 2.76
CA ASN A 246 19.04 7.67 2.71
C ASN A 246 19.49 6.83 3.91
N PHE A 247 18.72 5.79 4.22
CA PHE A 247 18.97 4.88 5.34
C PHE A 247 20.28 4.12 5.14
N LYS A 248 21.26 4.36 6.02
CA LYS A 248 22.58 3.72 5.95
C LYS A 248 23.26 3.61 7.33
N GLY A 249 24.37 2.89 7.39
CA GLY A 249 25.14 2.65 8.61
C GLY A 249 24.78 1.33 9.29
N ALA A 250 25.05 1.24 10.60
CA ALA A 250 24.94 -0.02 11.35
C ALA A 250 23.51 -0.60 11.33
N TRP A 251 22.49 0.23 11.57
CA TRP A 251 21.08 -0.18 11.53
C TRP A 251 20.68 -0.72 10.16
N HIS A 252 21.13 -0.08 9.08
CA HIS A 252 20.86 -0.54 7.71
C HIS A 252 21.53 -1.88 7.39
N LYS A 253 22.79 -2.07 7.84
CA LYS A 253 23.55 -3.32 7.67
C LYS A 253 22.90 -4.53 8.34
N VAL A 254 22.15 -4.33 9.42
CA VAL A 254 21.37 -5.38 10.07
C VAL A 254 19.97 -5.50 9.47
N ALA A 255 19.33 -4.37 9.14
CA ALA A 255 17.97 -4.35 8.60
C ALA A 255 17.84 -5.07 7.25
N MET A 256 18.78 -4.89 6.32
CA MET A 256 18.63 -5.50 4.97
C MET A 256 18.62 -7.04 4.99
N PRO A 257 19.54 -7.74 5.68
CA PRO A 257 19.44 -9.19 5.86
C PRO A 257 18.13 -9.64 6.52
N LEU A 258 17.67 -8.92 7.56
CA LEU A 258 16.41 -9.24 8.23
C LEU A 258 15.20 -9.05 7.31
N MET A 259 15.21 -8.02 6.47
CA MET A 259 14.15 -7.79 5.49
C MET A 259 14.11 -8.91 4.44
N ILE A 260 15.27 -9.33 3.92
CA ILE A 260 15.38 -10.47 2.99
C ILE A 260 14.85 -11.75 3.64
N LEU A 261 15.34 -12.07 4.84
CA LEU A 261 14.95 -13.26 5.57
C LEU A 261 13.44 -13.26 5.87
N GLY A 262 12.94 -12.15 6.41
CA GLY A 262 11.53 -12.04 6.76
C GLY A 262 10.62 -12.14 5.54
N CYS A 263 10.98 -11.48 4.44
CA CYS A 263 10.25 -11.60 3.17
C CYS A 263 10.18 -13.05 2.68
N ILE A 264 11.31 -13.79 2.68
CA ILE A 264 11.35 -15.18 2.23
C ILE A 264 10.49 -16.07 3.13
N VAL A 265 10.70 -16.01 4.45
CA VAL A 265 10.01 -16.89 5.41
C VAL A 265 8.51 -16.61 5.44
N LEU A 266 8.11 -15.33 5.38
CA LEU A 266 6.70 -14.93 5.30
C LEU A 266 6.02 -15.55 4.08
N ASN A 267 6.65 -15.48 2.91
CA ASN A 267 6.11 -16.04 1.67
C ASN A 267 6.05 -17.57 1.71
N LEU A 268 7.09 -18.24 2.20
CA LEU A 268 7.07 -19.70 2.37
C LEU A 268 5.93 -20.16 3.29
N GLY A 269 5.67 -19.42 4.37
CA GLY A 269 4.54 -19.69 5.26
C GLY A 269 3.21 -19.59 4.53
N VAL A 270 2.99 -18.53 3.74
CA VAL A 270 1.77 -18.35 2.94
C VAL A 270 1.62 -19.43 1.88
N TRP A 271 2.68 -19.74 1.13
CA TRP A 271 2.63 -20.80 0.13
C TRP A 271 2.39 -22.17 0.76
N GLY A 272 2.82 -22.36 2.01
CA GLY A 272 2.55 -23.55 2.80
C GLY A 272 1.07 -23.77 3.13
N VAL A 273 0.21 -22.74 3.07
CA VAL A 273 -1.22 -22.82 3.42
C VAL A 273 -2.00 -23.77 2.48
N VAL A 274 -1.54 -23.94 1.24
CA VAL A 274 -2.15 -24.86 0.25
C VAL A 274 -1.49 -26.25 0.21
N THR A 275 -0.64 -26.56 1.19
CA THR A 275 0.14 -27.81 1.26
C THR A 275 -0.12 -28.54 2.57
N PRO A 276 0.44 -29.76 2.77
CA PRO A 276 0.39 -30.43 4.07
C PRO A 276 0.97 -29.64 5.25
N PHE A 277 1.69 -28.52 4.99
CA PHE A 277 2.19 -27.61 6.03
C PHE A 277 1.12 -26.63 6.57
N GLN A 278 -0.12 -26.65 6.07
CA GLN A 278 -1.22 -25.79 6.51
C GLN A 278 -1.36 -25.65 8.05
N PRO A 279 -1.23 -26.73 8.86
CA PRO A 279 -1.40 -26.62 10.32
C PRO A 279 -0.35 -25.73 11.01
N ILE A 280 0.83 -25.59 10.41
CA ILE A 280 1.94 -24.77 10.95
C ILE A 280 2.20 -23.51 10.12
N ALA A 281 1.50 -23.33 9.00
CA ALA A 281 1.71 -22.22 8.06
C ALA A 281 1.60 -20.85 8.74
N HIS A 282 0.60 -20.66 9.61
CA HIS A 282 0.43 -19.41 10.37
C HIS A 282 1.61 -19.13 11.31
N MET A 283 2.16 -20.16 11.96
CA MET A 283 3.34 -20.00 12.80
C MET A 283 4.55 -19.54 11.97
N ILE A 284 4.75 -20.12 10.79
CA ILE A 284 5.82 -19.71 9.86
C ILE A 284 5.63 -18.26 9.42
N ILE A 285 4.39 -17.85 9.09
CA ILE A 285 4.05 -16.47 8.72
C ILE A 285 4.45 -15.49 9.84
N TYR A 286 4.09 -15.77 11.11
CA TYR A 286 4.45 -14.89 12.23
C TYR A 286 5.96 -14.83 12.49
N VAL A 287 6.62 -15.98 12.43
CA VAL A 287 8.09 -16.05 12.56
C VAL A 287 8.76 -15.29 11.41
N GLY A 288 8.20 -15.33 10.20
CA GLY A 288 8.69 -14.61 9.03
C GLY A 288 8.41 -13.11 9.06
N ALA A 289 7.25 -12.67 9.57
CA ALA A 289 6.93 -11.25 9.69
C ALA A 289 7.86 -10.54 10.68
N THR A 290 8.29 -11.23 11.74
CA THR A 290 9.08 -10.66 12.84
C THR A 290 10.41 -10.02 12.38
N PRO A 291 11.26 -10.68 11.57
CA PRO A 291 12.45 -10.05 10.99
C PRO A 291 12.17 -8.79 10.16
N SER A 292 11.12 -8.80 9.32
CA SER A 292 10.75 -7.63 8.50
C SER A 292 10.26 -6.46 9.38
N MET A 293 9.48 -6.75 10.42
CA MET A 293 9.06 -5.74 11.40
C MET A 293 10.25 -5.16 12.17
N LEU A 294 11.23 -6.00 12.54
CA LEU A 294 12.45 -5.53 13.20
C LEU A 294 13.31 -4.66 12.27
N ALA A 295 13.39 -5.01 10.99
CA ALA A 295 14.05 -4.18 9.99
C ALA A 295 13.37 -2.80 9.84
N ALA A 296 12.04 -2.75 9.83
CA ALA A 296 11.28 -1.50 9.82
C ALA A 296 11.49 -0.68 11.11
N LEU A 297 11.58 -1.33 12.27
CA LEU A 297 11.91 -0.68 13.54
C LEU A 297 13.30 -0.03 13.50
N PHE A 298 14.29 -0.67 12.89
CA PHE A 298 15.63 -0.09 12.74
C PHE A 298 15.64 1.15 11.84
N LEU A 299 14.82 1.17 10.77
CA LEU A 299 14.61 2.37 9.97
C LEU A 299 14.00 3.50 10.81
N LEU A 300 13.00 3.19 11.64
CA LEU A 300 12.38 4.15 12.54
C LEU A 300 13.40 4.75 13.51
N ILE A 301 14.10 3.90 14.27
CA ILE A 301 15.11 4.33 15.26
C ILE A 301 16.16 5.22 14.60
N TRP A 302 16.65 4.80 13.42
CA TRP A 302 17.65 5.56 12.68
C TRP A 302 17.11 6.90 12.19
N SER A 303 15.93 6.93 11.57
CA SER A 303 15.35 8.15 10.98
C SER A 303 15.03 9.21 12.05
N TRP A 304 14.45 8.80 13.17
CA TRP A 304 14.11 9.72 14.25
C TRP A 304 15.37 10.30 14.90
N ASN A 305 16.40 9.49 15.10
CA ASN A 305 17.69 9.97 15.56
C ASN A 305 18.36 10.92 14.56
N LYS A 306 18.23 10.66 13.24
CA LYS A 306 18.69 11.57 12.17
C LYS A 306 17.99 12.92 12.28
N PHE A 307 16.66 12.95 12.36
CA PHE A 307 15.88 14.18 12.48
C PHE A 307 16.20 14.97 13.75
N ILE A 308 16.38 14.29 14.88
CA ILE A 308 16.82 14.92 16.14
C ILE A 308 18.17 15.60 15.95
N LYS A 309 19.18 14.85 15.46
CA LYS A 309 20.54 15.37 15.30
C LYS A 309 20.60 16.57 14.36
N GLU A 310 19.91 16.50 13.22
CA GLU A 310 19.85 17.60 12.26
C GLU A 310 19.09 18.81 12.81
N GLY A 311 17.95 18.57 13.46
CA GLY A 311 17.10 19.64 14.01
C GLY A 311 17.70 20.32 15.25
N THR A 312 18.62 19.67 15.95
CA THR A 312 19.32 20.23 17.12
C THR A 312 20.80 20.53 16.86
N ALA A 313 21.27 20.52 15.61
CA ALA A 313 22.69 20.69 15.29
C ALA A 313 23.30 22.01 15.83
N GLY A 314 22.49 23.06 15.96
CA GLY A 314 22.89 24.35 16.53
C GLY A 314 22.80 24.45 18.06
N ILE A 315 22.43 23.37 18.77
CA ILE A 315 22.22 23.36 20.22
C ILE A 315 23.22 22.41 20.87
N ALA A 316 24.14 22.95 21.70
CA ALA A 316 25.23 22.15 22.28
C ALA A 316 24.73 21.01 23.20
N LYS A 317 23.68 21.26 23.98
CA LYS A 317 23.03 20.27 24.86
C LYS A 317 21.51 20.41 24.73
N PRO A 318 20.88 19.80 23.72
CA PRO A 318 19.45 19.94 23.51
C PRO A 318 18.68 19.22 24.62
N THR A 319 17.67 19.90 25.16
CA THR A 319 16.74 19.33 26.15
C THR A 319 15.87 18.24 25.51
N PHE A 320 15.21 17.45 26.34
CA PHE A 320 14.28 16.41 25.85
C PHE A 320 13.20 16.98 24.93
N LEU A 321 12.56 18.10 25.31
CA LEU A 321 11.54 18.76 24.50
C LEU A 321 12.09 19.32 23.18
N GLN A 322 13.32 19.83 23.17
CA GLN A 322 13.98 20.29 21.93
C GLN A 322 14.25 19.12 20.97
N LYS A 323 14.65 17.95 21.50
CA LYS A 323 14.80 16.73 20.68
C LYS A 323 13.46 16.28 20.12
N LEU A 324 12.42 16.24 20.95
CA LEU A 324 11.08 15.85 20.51
C LEU A 324 10.54 16.81 19.42
N GLY A 325 10.69 18.12 19.63
CA GLY A 325 10.32 19.14 18.65
C GLY A 325 11.11 19.05 17.35
N ALA A 326 12.40 18.71 17.41
CA ALA A 326 13.24 18.48 16.23
C ALA A 326 12.80 17.25 15.43
N MET A 327 12.47 16.15 16.12
CA MET A 327 12.02 14.89 15.52
C MET A 327 10.74 15.07 14.69
N VAL A 328 9.76 15.78 15.25
CA VAL A 328 8.43 15.96 14.65
C VAL A 328 8.32 17.21 13.78
N ARG A 329 9.42 17.94 13.56
CA ARG A 329 9.41 19.24 12.88
C ARG A 329 8.91 19.16 11.44
N ASP A 330 9.22 18.09 10.72
CA ASP A 330 8.82 17.90 9.32
C ASP A 330 7.86 16.72 9.21
N PRO A 331 6.54 16.95 9.17
CA PRO A 331 5.55 15.87 9.22
C PRO A 331 5.61 14.96 8.01
N LEU A 332 6.09 15.42 6.84
CA LEU A 332 6.20 14.56 5.66
C LEU A 332 7.37 13.59 5.72
N LYS A 333 8.40 13.89 6.53
CA LYS A 333 9.54 12.99 6.76
C LYS A 333 9.36 12.12 8.00
N PHE A 334 8.79 12.69 9.05
CA PHE A 334 8.45 11.96 10.28
C PHE A 334 7.29 10.99 10.05
N GLY A 335 6.26 11.45 9.33
CA GLY A 335 4.99 10.76 9.20
C GLY A 335 5.08 9.34 8.62
N PRO A 336 5.89 9.04 7.58
CA PRO A 336 6.02 7.67 7.07
C PRO A 336 6.47 6.65 8.12
N THR A 337 7.50 6.98 8.90
CA THR A 337 8.00 6.06 9.95
C THR A 337 7.11 6.09 11.20
N TRP A 338 6.38 7.18 11.45
CA TRP A 338 5.28 7.19 12.43
C TRP A 338 4.15 6.25 12.03
N GLN A 339 3.69 6.28 10.78
CA GLN A 339 2.64 5.38 10.29
C GLN A 339 3.07 3.90 10.34
N MET A 340 4.35 3.60 10.08
CA MET A 340 4.92 2.25 10.30
C MET A 340 4.87 1.83 11.77
N LEU A 341 5.11 2.74 12.72
CA LEU A 341 4.93 2.45 14.14
C LEU A 341 3.46 2.25 14.48
N PHE A 342 2.62 3.16 14.01
CA PHE A 342 1.20 3.22 14.29
C PHE A 342 0.45 1.98 13.80
N MET A 343 0.89 1.40 12.67
CA MET A 343 0.47 0.09 12.17
C MET A 343 0.55 -1.03 13.22
N ASN A 344 1.51 -0.98 14.15
CA ASN A 344 1.59 -2.00 15.21
C ASN A 344 0.43 -1.90 16.19
N PHE A 345 -0.13 -0.70 16.39
CA PHE A 345 -1.25 -0.49 17.31
C PHE A 345 -2.60 -0.77 16.65
N THR A 346 -2.70 -0.66 15.32
CA THR A 346 -3.97 -0.75 14.59
C THR A 346 -4.12 -1.99 13.74
N THR A 347 -3.02 -2.65 13.37
CA THR A 347 -3.03 -3.84 12.53
C THR A 347 -2.18 -4.97 13.08
N SER A 348 -0.86 -4.81 13.17
CA SER A 348 0.04 -5.95 13.44
C SER A 348 -0.11 -6.49 14.87
N GLY A 349 -0.12 -5.62 15.88
CA GLY A 349 -0.30 -6.04 17.28
C GLY A 349 -1.69 -6.59 17.53
N ILE A 350 -2.72 -6.01 16.91
CA ILE A 350 -4.11 -6.51 16.97
C ILE A 350 -4.20 -7.89 16.32
N GLY A 351 -3.68 -8.06 15.11
CA GLY A 351 -3.69 -9.35 14.41
C GLY A 351 -2.93 -10.44 15.18
N ILE A 352 -1.78 -10.12 15.79
CA ILE A 352 -1.04 -11.07 16.65
C ILE A 352 -1.87 -11.42 17.89
N PHE A 353 -2.46 -10.44 18.56
CA PHE A 353 -3.31 -10.68 19.72
C PHE A 353 -4.51 -11.57 19.34
N MET A 354 -5.17 -11.28 18.22
CA MET A 354 -6.27 -12.06 17.69
C MET A 354 -5.87 -13.49 17.43
N ALA A 355 -4.74 -13.70 16.76
CA ALA A 355 -4.23 -15.02 16.43
C ALA A 355 -3.92 -15.87 17.67
N ILE A 356 -3.30 -15.27 18.70
CA ILE A 356 -2.97 -15.96 19.96
C ILE A 356 -4.23 -16.34 20.73
N ARG A 357 -5.27 -15.49 20.68
CA ARG A 357 -6.51 -15.66 21.45
C ARG A 357 -7.69 -16.15 20.60
N LEU A 358 -7.42 -16.65 19.41
CA LEU A 358 -8.43 -16.94 18.39
C LEU A 358 -9.49 -17.92 18.91
N ASP A 359 -9.04 -19.08 19.39
CA ASP A 359 -9.91 -20.13 19.92
C ASP A 359 -10.50 -19.79 21.30
N GLU A 360 -9.75 -19.04 22.11
CA GLU A 360 -10.10 -18.73 23.51
C GLU A 360 -11.10 -17.58 23.64
N VAL A 361 -11.14 -16.66 22.68
CA VAL A 361 -11.95 -15.43 22.76
C VAL A 361 -12.79 -15.26 21.49
N PHE A 362 -12.15 -15.11 20.33
CA PHE A 362 -12.81 -14.61 19.12
C PHE A 362 -13.75 -15.62 18.47
N ARG A 363 -13.41 -16.92 18.49
CA ARG A 363 -14.29 -17.98 17.98
C ARG A 363 -15.51 -18.24 18.87
N LEU A 364 -15.46 -17.81 20.13
CA LEU A 364 -16.61 -17.88 21.04
C LEU A 364 -17.63 -16.76 20.79
N TRP A 365 -17.21 -15.67 20.14
CA TRP A 365 -18.11 -14.58 19.77
C TRP A 365 -18.96 -14.91 18.55
N PRO A 366 -20.06 -14.16 18.32
CA PRO A 366 -20.80 -14.24 17.07
C PRO A 366 -19.87 -14.06 15.86
N ALA A 367 -20.07 -14.86 14.81
CA ALA A 367 -19.21 -14.85 13.62
C ALA A 367 -19.06 -13.46 12.98
N ARG A 368 -20.05 -12.60 13.15
CA ARG A 368 -20.01 -11.21 12.69
C ARG A 368 -18.85 -10.41 13.32
N GLU A 369 -18.55 -10.60 14.60
CA GLU A 369 -17.51 -9.82 15.29
C GLU A 369 -16.11 -10.23 14.79
N GLU A 370 -15.86 -11.53 14.69
CA GLU A 370 -14.63 -12.07 14.08
C GLU A 370 -14.48 -11.57 12.62
N ARG A 371 -15.58 -11.54 11.86
CA ARG A 371 -15.59 -11.04 10.48
C ARG A 371 -15.25 -9.55 10.37
N ILE A 372 -15.74 -8.72 11.29
CA ILE A 372 -15.45 -7.28 11.33
C ILE A 372 -13.95 -7.05 11.51
N GLU A 373 -13.36 -7.70 12.51
CA GLU A 373 -11.94 -7.58 12.81
C GLU A 373 -11.08 -8.11 11.66
N LEU A 374 -11.40 -9.30 11.14
CA LEU A 374 -10.66 -9.89 10.03
C LEU A 374 -10.71 -9.04 8.75
N THR A 375 -11.80 -8.34 8.51
CA THR A 375 -11.92 -7.45 7.35
C THR A 375 -11.15 -6.16 7.59
N GLY A 376 -11.39 -5.50 8.72
CA GLY A 376 -10.98 -4.11 8.86
C GLY A 376 -9.48 -3.91 9.14
N HIS A 377 -8.77 -4.87 9.75
CA HIS A 377 -7.33 -4.74 9.96
C HIS A 377 -6.53 -4.70 8.65
N TRP A 378 -6.94 -5.44 7.60
CA TRP A 378 -6.33 -5.34 6.27
C TRP A 378 -6.66 -4.01 5.59
N HIS A 379 -7.87 -3.50 5.78
CA HIS A 379 -8.24 -2.17 5.27
C HIS A 379 -7.39 -1.08 5.94
N ALA A 380 -7.18 -1.19 7.25
CA ALA A 380 -6.30 -0.30 8.00
C ALA A 380 -4.87 -0.32 7.43
N LEU A 381 -4.30 -1.51 7.17
CA LEU A 381 -2.98 -1.61 6.53
C LEU A 381 -2.93 -0.93 5.17
N SER A 382 -3.95 -1.13 4.32
CA SER A 382 -4.01 -0.50 3.00
C SER A 382 -4.10 1.03 3.09
N ALA A 383 -4.85 1.56 4.06
CA ALA A 383 -4.97 2.99 4.32
C ALA A 383 -3.67 3.58 4.88
N ILE A 384 -2.94 2.84 5.72
CA ILE A 384 -1.60 3.21 6.21
C ILE A 384 -0.62 3.33 5.04
N VAL A 385 -0.57 2.32 4.16
CA VAL A 385 0.28 2.34 2.96
C VAL A 385 -0.07 3.54 2.07
N ALA A 386 -1.36 3.77 1.82
CA ALA A 386 -1.81 4.94 1.04
C ALA A 386 -1.37 6.26 1.69
N THR A 387 -1.48 6.37 3.02
CA THR A 387 -1.08 7.57 3.77
C THR A 387 0.43 7.80 3.67
N ILE A 388 1.25 6.75 3.77
CA ILE A 388 2.71 6.80 3.56
C ILE A 388 3.04 7.29 2.14
N ILE A 389 2.37 6.74 1.12
CA ILE A 389 2.54 7.16 -0.28
C ILE A 389 2.16 8.63 -0.45
N LEU A 390 1.06 9.10 0.13
CA LEU A 390 0.62 10.50 0.05
C LEU A 390 1.58 11.47 0.73
N MET A 391 2.23 11.05 1.82
CA MET A 391 3.25 11.86 2.48
C MET A 391 4.51 11.98 1.61
N TYR A 392 4.99 10.86 1.06
CA TYR A 392 6.13 10.89 0.16
C TYR A 392 5.81 11.68 -1.12
N TYR A 393 4.62 11.50 -1.67
CA TYR A 393 4.14 12.29 -2.80
C TYR A 393 4.09 13.79 -2.47
N GLY A 394 3.62 14.18 -1.28
CA GLY A 394 3.64 15.56 -0.81
C GLY A 394 5.06 16.15 -0.74
N ASP A 395 6.06 15.32 -0.44
CA ASP A 395 7.47 15.72 -0.49
C ASP A 395 7.97 15.89 -1.93
N MET A 396 7.61 14.98 -2.85
CA MET A 396 7.93 15.09 -4.29
C MET A 396 7.29 16.31 -4.94
N LEU A 397 6.10 16.66 -4.49
CA LEU A 397 5.39 17.90 -4.78
C LEU A 397 6.06 19.12 -4.15
N GLY A 398 7.23 18.97 -3.50
CA GLY A 398 8.02 19.95 -2.77
C GLY A 398 7.21 21.10 -2.19
N LEU A 399 6.20 20.74 -1.38
CA LEU A 399 5.46 21.65 -0.54
C LEU A 399 6.43 22.30 0.46
N LYS A 400 6.27 23.60 0.73
CA LYS A 400 7.16 24.38 1.61
C LYS A 400 6.38 25.13 2.69
N GLY A 401 7.09 25.49 3.77
CA GLY A 401 6.57 26.35 4.83
C GLY A 401 5.29 25.81 5.49
N LYS A 402 4.33 26.70 5.75
CA LYS A 402 3.06 26.36 6.43
C LYS A 402 2.21 25.34 5.67
N VAL A 403 2.20 25.39 4.33
CA VAL A 403 1.43 24.43 3.52
C VAL A 403 1.92 23.00 3.73
N ARG A 404 3.25 22.81 3.77
CA ARG A 404 3.87 21.51 4.07
C ARG A 404 3.46 21.00 5.45
N GLN A 405 3.49 21.89 6.45
CA GLN A 405 3.12 21.55 7.82
C GLN A 405 1.66 21.13 7.91
N VAL A 406 0.74 21.95 7.38
CA VAL A 406 -0.70 21.67 7.41
C VAL A 406 -1.02 20.38 6.66
N TYR A 407 -0.47 20.19 5.45
CA TYR A 407 -0.71 18.99 4.66
C TYR A 407 -0.23 17.72 5.39
N GLY A 408 1.02 17.72 5.88
CA GLY A 408 1.57 16.55 6.56
C GLY A 408 0.88 16.23 7.89
N TRP A 409 0.61 17.25 8.72
CA TRP A 409 -0.08 17.04 10.00
C TRP A 409 -1.55 16.68 9.82
N ALA A 410 -2.21 17.22 8.79
CA ALA A 410 -3.57 16.81 8.44
C ALA A 410 -3.62 15.33 8.05
N LEU A 411 -2.68 14.86 7.21
CA LEU A 411 -2.59 13.44 6.87
C LEU A 411 -2.46 12.58 8.13
N ILE A 412 -1.49 12.88 9.00
CA ILE A 412 -1.24 12.11 10.23
C ILE A 412 -2.47 12.13 11.14
N PHE A 413 -3.01 13.30 11.46
CA PHE A 413 -4.11 13.40 12.43
C PHE A 413 -5.39 12.75 11.92
N LEU A 414 -5.73 12.96 10.65
CA LEU A 414 -6.95 12.38 10.07
C LEU A 414 -6.83 10.86 9.90
N SER A 415 -5.66 10.34 9.50
CA SER A 415 -5.44 8.89 9.44
C SER A 415 -5.48 8.26 10.83
N ASP A 416 -4.85 8.89 11.83
CA ASP A 416 -4.77 8.33 13.18
C ASP A 416 -6.15 8.32 13.86
N ILE A 417 -6.97 9.37 13.66
CA ILE A 417 -8.37 9.38 14.09
C ILE A 417 -9.14 8.23 13.45
N ALA A 418 -9.08 8.12 12.12
CA ALA A 418 -9.86 7.12 11.39
C ALA A 418 -9.47 5.71 11.87
N LEU A 419 -8.18 5.39 11.78
CA LEU A 419 -7.68 4.04 12.01
C LEU A 419 -7.69 3.67 13.50
N GLY A 420 -7.39 4.60 14.40
CA GLY A 420 -7.57 4.38 15.83
C GLY A 420 -9.02 4.10 16.18
N SER A 421 -9.97 4.80 15.55
CA SER A 421 -11.40 4.56 15.75
C SER A 421 -11.85 3.21 15.16
N VAL A 422 -11.34 2.81 13.99
CA VAL A 422 -11.54 1.48 13.41
C VAL A 422 -11.08 0.40 14.40
N THR A 423 -9.88 0.53 14.96
CA THR A 423 -9.35 -0.45 15.92
C THR A 423 -10.22 -0.55 17.18
N ILE A 424 -10.67 0.57 17.74
CA ILE A 424 -11.59 0.54 18.90
C ILE A 424 -12.92 -0.13 18.50
N PHE A 425 -13.41 0.12 17.29
CA PHE A 425 -14.66 -0.47 16.78
C PHE A 425 -14.55 -1.99 16.57
N GLU A 426 -13.42 -2.47 16.04
CA GLU A 426 -13.14 -3.89 15.87
C GLU A 426 -13.02 -4.60 17.22
N MET A 427 -12.33 -3.99 18.18
CA MET A 427 -12.04 -4.58 19.49
C MET A 427 -13.11 -4.32 20.55
N LYS A 428 -14.20 -3.62 20.22
CA LYS A 428 -15.23 -3.15 21.17
C LYS A 428 -15.71 -4.22 22.14
N ARG A 429 -15.89 -5.45 21.67
CA ARG A 429 -16.38 -6.58 22.46
C ARG A 429 -15.47 -7.02 23.60
N LEU A 430 -14.21 -6.58 23.62
CA LEU A 430 -13.30 -6.81 24.75
C LEU A 430 -13.62 -5.96 25.97
N PHE A 431 -14.29 -4.81 25.81
CA PHE A 431 -14.40 -3.82 26.89
C PHE A 431 -15.79 -3.17 26.99
N ILE A 432 -16.74 -3.48 26.09
CA ILE A 432 -18.14 -3.06 26.22
C ILE A 432 -19.11 -4.20 25.87
N GLU A 433 -20.20 -4.29 26.62
CA GLU A 433 -21.26 -5.27 26.40
C GLU A 433 -22.14 -4.92 25.19
N GLU A 434 -22.73 -5.95 24.55
CA GLU A 434 -23.58 -5.77 23.36
C GLU A 434 -24.73 -4.81 23.56
N ALA A 435 -25.38 -4.92 24.72
CA ALA A 435 -26.63 -4.24 25.01
C ALA A 435 -26.46 -2.71 25.10
N VAL A 436 -25.24 -2.22 25.35
CA VAL A 436 -24.95 -0.81 25.62
C VAL A 436 -23.89 -0.23 24.69
N GLN A 437 -23.41 -0.98 23.69
CA GLN A 437 -22.32 -0.52 22.80
C GLN A 437 -22.74 0.53 21.77
N GLN A 438 -24.04 0.69 21.48
CA GLN A 438 -24.50 1.49 20.34
C GLN A 438 -24.03 2.96 20.37
N PRO A 439 -24.05 3.68 21.51
CA PRO A 439 -23.52 5.04 21.57
C PRO A 439 -22.03 5.12 21.21
N LEU A 440 -21.22 4.17 21.67
CA LEU A 440 -19.80 4.08 21.31
C LEU A 440 -19.65 3.82 19.80
N VAL A 441 -20.38 2.84 19.26
CA VAL A 441 -20.36 2.51 17.83
C VAL A 441 -20.68 3.73 16.98
N ASN A 442 -21.73 4.49 17.32
CA ASN A 442 -22.10 5.69 16.57
C ASN A 442 -20.98 6.73 16.55
N TRP A 443 -20.36 7.02 17.70
CA TRP A 443 -19.24 7.96 17.78
C TRP A 443 -18.01 7.49 17.00
N LEU A 444 -17.70 6.19 17.07
CA LEU A 444 -16.59 5.62 16.31
C LEU A 444 -16.85 5.70 14.81
N MET A 445 -18.06 5.37 14.34
CA MET A 445 -18.42 5.49 12.93
C MET A 445 -18.27 6.94 12.43
N TYR A 446 -18.73 7.94 13.19
CA TYR A 446 -18.51 9.34 12.83
C TYR A 446 -17.03 9.72 12.77
N ALA A 447 -16.21 9.23 13.70
CA ALA A 447 -14.78 9.50 13.69
C ALA A 447 -14.05 8.84 12.51
N ILE A 448 -14.43 7.60 12.17
CA ILE A 448 -13.93 6.85 11.00
C ILE A 448 -14.26 7.62 9.72
N ASP A 449 -15.55 7.95 9.53
CA ASP A 449 -16.03 8.65 8.34
C ASP A 449 -15.43 10.05 8.22
N PHE A 450 -15.33 10.78 9.33
CA PHE A 450 -14.70 12.09 9.34
C PHE A 450 -13.22 11.99 8.93
N GLY A 451 -12.46 11.09 9.53
CA GLY A 451 -11.04 10.94 9.21
C GLY A 451 -10.82 10.52 7.76
N LEU A 452 -11.48 9.45 7.29
CA LEU A 452 -11.36 8.97 5.91
C LEU A 452 -11.92 9.98 4.89
N GLY A 453 -13.09 10.55 5.15
CA GLY A 453 -13.71 11.55 4.30
C GLY A 453 -12.85 12.80 4.15
N MET A 454 -12.27 13.30 5.25
CA MET A 454 -11.39 14.47 5.20
C MET A 454 -10.04 14.16 4.53
N LEU A 455 -9.53 12.93 4.60
CA LEU A 455 -8.37 12.50 3.80
C LEU A 455 -8.70 12.56 2.30
N LEU A 456 -9.89 12.13 1.89
CA LEU A 456 -10.35 12.24 0.50
C LEU A 456 -10.54 13.70 0.07
N VAL A 457 -11.07 14.56 0.94
CA VAL A 457 -11.15 16.01 0.68
C VAL A 457 -9.75 16.61 0.50
N LEU A 458 -8.78 16.24 1.34
CA LEU A 458 -7.40 16.69 1.22
C LEU A 458 -6.78 16.23 -0.11
N LEU A 459 -6.98 14.97 -0.48
CA LEU A 459 -6.56 14.44 -1.79
C LEU A 459 -7.22 15.23 -2.93
N ALA A 460 -8.52 15.49 -2.87
CA ALA A 460 -9.24 16.25 -3.87
C ALA A 460 -8.69 17.67 -4.03
N ILE A 461 -8.40 18.37 -2.93
CA ILE A 461 -7.77 19.70 -2.95
C ILE A 461 -6.42 19.64 -3.67
N VAL A 462 -5.58 18.64 -3.36
CA VAL A 462 -4.30 18.45 -4.04
C VAL A 462 -4.50 18.13 -5.53
N MET A 463 -5.45 17.26 -5.88
CA MET A 463 -5.72 16.90 -7.28
C MET A 463 -6.22 18.10 -8.09
N VAL A 464 -7.12 18.92 -7.54
CA VAL A 464 -7.57 20.18 -8.17
C VAL A 464 -6.40 21.13 -8.34
N TRP A 465 -5.57 21.32 -7.31
CA TRP A 465 -4.36 22.13 -7.43
C TRP A 465 -3.44 21.62 -8.53
N ARG A 466 -3.19 20.30 -8.61
CA ARG A 466 -2.36 19.68 -9.66
C ARG A 466 -2.96 19.84 -11.04
N LEU A 467 -4.28 19.72 -11.17
CA LEU A 467 -4.97 20.00 -12.43
C LEU A 467 -4.72 21.46 -12.85
N THR A 468 -4.94 22.42 -11.95
CA THR A 468 -4.65 23.84 -12.25
C THR A 468 -3.19 24.10 -12.60
N ASP A 469 -2.25 23.39 -11.96
CA ASP A 469 -0.82 23.48 -12.23
C ASP A 469 -0.49 23.05 -13.67
N LEU A 470 -1.07 21.94 -14.14
CA LEU A 470 -0.88 21.44 -15.50
C LEU A 470 -1.29 22.45 -16.57
N PHE A 471 -2.31 23.27 -16.30
CA PHE A 471 -2.77 24.32 -17.21
C PHE A 471 -1.90 25.58 -17.20
N LYS A 472 -1.06 25.80 -16.18
CA LYS A 472 -0.17 26.96 -16.12
C LYS A 472 1.02 26.80 -17.09
N PRO A 473 1.40 27.84 -17.85
CA PRO A 473 2.55 27.79 -18.76
C PRO A 473 3.90 27.50 -18.07
N LYS A 474 4.08 27.99 -16.84
CA LYS A 474 5.25 27.76 -15.97
C LYS A 474 4.81 27.12 -14.65
N GLY A 475 3.93 26.12 -14.77
CA GLY A 475 3.52 25.32 -13.62
C GLY A 475 4.68 24.46 -13.12
N ARG A 476 4.51 23.89 -11.94
CA ARG A 476 5.49 23.01 -11.29
C ARG A 476 5.85 21.79 -12.16
N TRP A 477 4.91 21.31 -12.97
CA TRP A 477 5.15 20.25 -13.96
C TRP A 477 6.35 20.52 -14.88
N THR A 478 6.72 21.78 -15.16
CA THR A 478 7.89 22.08 -16.01
C THR A 478 9.21 21.74 -15.33
N GLU A 479 9.30 21.91 -14.00
CA GLU A 479 10.50 21.57 -13.22
C GLU A 479 10.56 20.06 -12.99
N GLU A 480 9.42 19.47 -12.65
CA GLU A 480 9.29 18.04 -12.35
C GLU A 480 9.55 17.15 -13.57
N ALA A 481 9.29 17.63 -14.79
CA ALA A 481 9.53 16.89 -16.03
C ALA A 481 11.01 16.50 -16.22
N THR A 482 11.94 17.24 -15.62
CA THR A 482 13.39 17.01 -15.73
C THR A 482 14.02 16.40 -14.48
N GLN A 483 13.24 16.22 -13.40
CA GLN A 483 13.73 15.73 -12.11
C GLN A 483 13.67 14.19 -12.05
N GLU A 484 14.77 13.59 -11.62
CA GLU A 484 14.83 12.15 -11.31
C GLU A 484 14.75 11.95 -9.79
N LEU A 485 13.97 10.97 -9.33
CA LEU A 485 13.78 10.72 -7.90
C LEU A 485 15.08 10.37 -7.17
N SER A 486 16.04 9.76 -7.86
CA SER A 486 17.38 9.48 -7.31
C SER A 486 18.13 10.74 -6.86
N GLN A 487 17.81 11.92 -7.42
CA GLN A 487 18.38 13.21 -7.02
C GLN A 487 17.74 13.77 -5.74
N GLU A 488 16.56 13.26 -5.37
CA GLU A 488 15.76 13.68 -4.21
C GLU A 488 15.96 12.79 -2.98
N VAL A 489 16.80 11.75 -3.10
CA VAL A 489 17.27 10.96 -1.95
C VAL A 489 17.85 11.91 -0.91
N TYR A 490 17.33 11.82 0.32
CA TYR A 490 17.57 12.78 1.38
C TYR A 490 19.05 12.83 1.76
N LYS A 491 19.71 13.92 1.36
CA LYS A 491 21.16 14.09 1.52
C LYS A 491 21.58 14.06 2.97
#